data_AF-A0A955IL59-F1
#
_entry.id   AF-A0A955IL59-F1
#
_cell.length_a   1.000
_cell.length_b   1.000
_cell.length_c   1.000
_cell.angle_alpha   90.00
_cell.angle_beta   90.00
_cell.angle_gamma   90.00
#
_symmetry.space_group_name_H-M   'P 1'
#
loop_
_entity.id
_entity.type
_entity.pdbx_description
1 polymer ?
#
loop_
_entity_poly.entity_id
_entity_poly.type
_entity_poly.pdbx_seq_one_letter_code
_entity_poly.pdbx_strand_id
1 'polypeptide(L)' 'MHDPKPRPNHERYLEILRRMTPAQRLEKALELSALAKELFLAGLRHRHPDADETTIRRLMLEHLARCHNENY' A
#
# COMPACT_ATOMS: atom_id res chain seq x y z
N MET A 1 -1.02 23.90 17.87
CA MET A 1 -1.51 22.92 16.88
C MET A 1 -1.10 21.54 17.39
N HIS A 2 -2.05 20.66 17.73
CA HIS A 2 -1.75 19.30 18.21
C HIS A 2 -1.55 18.39 17.00
N ASP A 3 -0.40 17.73 16.89
CA ASP A 3 -0.17 16.73 15.82
C ASP A 3 -1.06 15.51 16.11
N PRO A 4 -2.07 15.20 15.27
CA PRO A 4 -2.97 14.09 15.51
C PRO A 4 -2.28 12.72 15.38
N LYS A 5 -1.05 12.69 14.85
CA LYS A 5 -0.24 11.46 14.73
C LYS A 5 1.16 11.73 15.26
N PRO A 6 1.43 11.49 16.55
CA PRO A 6 2.78 11.60 17.08
C PRO A 6 3.72 10.68 16.31
N ARG A 7 4.90 11.19 15.94
CA ARG A 7 5.92 10.45 15.16
C ARG A 7 7.21 10.30 15.98
N PRO A 8 7.18 9.55 17.10
CA PRO A 8 8.32 9.44 18.00
C PRO A 8 9.57 8.84 17.33
N ASN A 9 9.38 8.07 16.24
CA ASN A 9 10.45 7.40 15.51
C ASN A 9 10.77 8.04 14.15
N HIS A 10 10.29 9.26 13.88
CA HIS A 10 10.41 9.86 12.54
C HIS A 10 11.87 10.02 12.10
N GLU A 11 12.72 10.55 12.99
CA GLU A 11 14.12 10.80 12.70
C GLU A 11 14.85 9.49 12.40
N ARG A 12 14.65 8.47 13.23
CA ARG A 12 15.20 7.12 13.02
C ARG A 12 14.75 6.51 11.70
N TYR A 13 13.49 6.69 11.33
CA TYR A 13 12.96 6.22 10.05
C TYR A 13 13.67 6.88 8.86
N LEU A 14 13.87 8.20 8.91
CA LEU A 14 14.60 8.92 7.85
C LEU A 14 16.08 8.50 7.77
N GLU A 15 16.74 8.27 8.91
CA GLU A 15 18.11 7.74 8.95
C GLU A 15 18.22 6.40 8.22
N ILE A 16 17.29 5.48 8.50
CA ILE A 16 17.25 4.16 7.86
C ILE A 16 17.10 4.30 6.34
N LEU A 17 16.15 5.12 5.88
CA LEU A 17 15.92 5.32 4.45
C LEU A 17 17.13 5.94 3.74
N ARG A 18 17.81 6.90 4.37
CA ARG A 18 19.01 7.56 3.80
C ARG A 18 20.20 6.60 3.68
N ARG A 19 20.27 5.58 4.52
CA ARG A 19 21.33 4.57 4.50
C ARG A 19 21.10 3.43 3.52
N MET A 20 19.88 3.28 2.99
CA MET A 20 19.59 2.24 2.00
C MET A 20 20.29 2.51 0.67
N THR A 21 20.89 1.48 0.09
CA THR A 21 21.33 1.50 -1.31
C THR A 21 20.12 1.54 -2.25
N PRO A 22 20.30 1.92 -3.54
CA PRO A 22 19.24 1.84 -4.52
C PRO A 22 18.58 0.45 -4.62
N ALA A 23 19.36 -0.62 -4.55
CA ALA A 23 18.86 -1.99 -4.60
C ALA A 23 17.99 -2.33 -3.37
N GLN A 24 18.45 -1.99 -2.16
CA GLN A 24 17.67 -2.19 -0.93
C GLN A 24 16.38 -1.38 -0.94
N ARG A 25 16.42 -0.15 -1.46
CA ARG A 25 15.24 0.69 -1.59
C ARG A 25 14.23 0.09 -2.57
N LEU A 26 14.69 -0.44 -3.69
CA LEU A 26 13.84 -1.14 -4.67
C LEU A 26 13.20 -2.39 -4.04
N GLU A 27 13.99 -3.20 -3.34
CA GLU A 27 13.50 -4.38 -2.64
C GLU A 27 12.39 -4.02 -1.63
N LYS A 28 12.58 -2.97 -0.82
CA LYS A 28 11.53 -2.48 0.09
C LYS A 28 10.30 -1.95 -0.62
N ALA A 29 10.43 -1.32 -1.78
CA ALA A 29 9.29 -0.90 -2.58
C ALA A 29 8.48 -2.10 -3.09
N LEU A 30 9.15 -3.18 -3.52
CA LEU A 30 8.51 -4.41 -3.97
C LEU A 30 7.79 -5.13 -2.82
N GLU A 31 8.45 -5.29 -1.67
CA GLU A 31 7.85 -5.86 -0.46
C GLU A 31 6.58 -5.09 -0.05
N LEU A 32 6.66 -3.76 0.02
CA LEU A 32 5.53 -2.91 0.38
C LEU A 32 4.39 -3.02 -0.63
N SER A 33 4.70 -3.11 -1.92
CA SER A 33 3.70 -3.24 -2.98
C SER A 33 2.96 -4.58 -2.89
N ALA A 34 3.68 -5.67 -2.59
CA ALA A 34 3.08 -6.99 -2.37
C ALA A 34 2.14 -6.98 -1.16
N LEU A 35 2.61 -6.49 -0.02
CA LEU A 35 1.82 -6.38 1.20
C LEU A 35 0.57 -5.51 1.01
N ALA A 36 0.71 -4.37 0.33
CA ALA A 36 -0.42 -3.48 0.06
C ALA A 36 -1.51 -4.18 -0.78
N LYS A 37 -1.10 -4.97 -1.78
CA LYS A 37 -2.04 -5.75 -2.60
C LYS A 37 -2.76 -6.82 -1.78
N GLU A 38 -2.06 -7.51 -0.89
CA GLU A 38 -2.66 -8.51 0.00
C GLU A 38 -3.69 -7.89 0.94
N LEU A 39 -3.33 -6.79 1.60
CA LEU A 39 -4.23 -6.05 2.48
C LEU A 39 -5.46 -5.52 1.72
N PHE A 40 -5.26 -5.05 0.49
CA PHE A 40 -6.35 -4.58 -0.34
C PHE A 40 -7.34 -5.71 -0.70
N LEU A 41 -6.83 -6.87 -1.12
CA LEU A 41 -7.64 -8.05 -1.40
C LEU A 41 -8.36 -8.56 -0.14
N ALA A 42 -7.68 -8.60 1.01
CA ALA A 42 -8.29 -8.98 2.28
C ALA A 42 -9.45 -8.04 2.64
N GLY A 43 -9.26 -6.72 2.47
CA GLY A 43 -10.32 -5.74 2.69
C GLY A 43 -11.49 -5.88 1.72
N LEU A 44 -11.24 -6.22 0.44
CA LEU A 44 -12.30 -6.48 -0.53
C LEU A 44 -13.12 -7.72 -0.15
N ARG A 45 -12.47 -8.84 0.19
CA ARG A 45 -13.14 -10.06 0.63
C ARG A 45 -13.95 -9.85 1.90
N HIS A 46 -13.42 -9.06 2.84
CA HIS A 46 -14.15 -8.73 4.07
C HIS A 46 -15.43 -7.91 3.81
N ARG A 47 -15.41 -6.99 2.82
CA ARG A 47 -16.59 -6.19 2.45
C ARG A 47 -17.58 -6.93 1.55
N HIS A 48 -17.14 -7.99 0.87
CA HIS A 48 -17.95 -8.76 -0.08
C HIS A 48 -17.82 -10.27 0.21
N PRO A 49 -18.36 -10.75 1.35
CA PRO A 49 -18.14 -12.14 1.80
C PRO A 49 -18.70 -13.19 0.83
N ASP A 50 -19.75 -12.86 0.08
CA ASP A 50 -20.42 -13.78 -0.86
C ASP A 50 -19.91 -13.64 -2.31
N ALA A 51 -18.94 -12.75 -2.56
CA ALA A 51 -18.40 -12.55 -3.90
C ALA A 51 -17.45 -13.69 -4.30
N ASP A 52 -17.60 -14.15 -5.54
CA ASP A 52 -16.64 -15.08 -6.13
C ASP A 52 -15.32 -14.38 -6.51
N GLU A 53 -14.29 -15.18 -6.79
CA GLU A 53 -12.95 -14.63 -7.10
C GLU A 53 -12.98 -13.77 -8.38
N THR A 54 -13.86 -14.09 -9.34
CA THR A 54 -14.06 -13.28 -10.56
C THR A 54 -14.56 -11.88 -10.22
N THR A 55 -15.56 -11.78 -9.34
CA THR A 55 -16.10 -10.50 -8.86
C THR A 55 -15.08 -9.73 -8.05
N ILE A 56 -14.36 -10.39 -7.14
CA ILE A 56 -13.27 -9.76 -6.37
C ILE A 56 -12.19 -9.20 -7.30
N ARG A 57 -11.78 -9.96 -8.32
CA ARG A 57 -10.80 -9.52 -9.31
C ARG A 57 -11.30 -8.33 -10.11
N ARG A 58 -12.55 -8.34 -10.55
CA ARG A 58 -13.17 -7.21 -11.26
C ARG A 58 -13.16 -5.95 -10.41
N LEU A 59 -13.61 -6.04 -9.16
CA LEU A 59 -13.61 -4.92 -8.21
C LEU A 59 -12.19 -4.39 -7.96
N MET A 60 -11.22 -5.27 -7.80
CA MET A 60 -9.81 -4.88 -7.67
C MET A 60 -9.34 -4.06 -8.88
N LEU A 61 -9.62 -4.52 -10.10
CA LEU A 61 -9.24 -3.81 -11.33
C LEU A 61 -9.95 -2.45 -11.47
N GLU A 62 -11.23 -2.37 -11.15
CA GLU A 62 -11.99 -1.11 -11.15
C GLU A 62 -11.44 -0.09 -10.14
N HIS A 63 -10.99 -0.56 -8.97
CA HIS A 63 -10.29 0.28 -8.01
C HIS A 63 -8.94 0.77 -8.53
N LEU A 64 -8.11 -0.12 -9.09
CA LEU A 64 -6.81 0.24 -9.64
C LEU A 64 -6.92 1.21 -10.81
N ALA A 65 -7.93 1.05 -11.67
CA ALA A 65 -8.20 1.97 -12.77
C ALA A 65 -8.52 3.39 -12.27
N ARG A 66 -9.20 3.52 -11.12
CA ARG A 66 -9.41 4.83 -10.48
C ARG A 66 -8.14 5.42 -9.89
N CYS A 67 -7.23 4.59 -9.41
CA CYS A 67 -5.93 5.05 -8.92
C CYS A 67 -4.97 5.46 -10.04
N HIS A 68 -5.21 5.04 -11.28
CA HIS A 68 -4.34 5.30 -12.43
C HIS A 68 -4.48 6.73 -12.98
N ASN A 69 -5.45 7.55 -12.55
CA ASN A 69 -5.68 8.86 -13.16
C ASN A 69 -5.61 10.03 -12.17
N GLU A 70 -4.94 11.10 -12.62
CA GLU A 70 -4.83 12.47 -12.05
C GLU A 70 -3.60 12.82 -11.18
N ASN A 71 -2.37 12.40 -11.53
CA ASN A 71 -1.17 13.04 -10.95
C ASN A 71 0.09 13.04 -11.83
N TYR A 72 -0.07 13.11 -13.16
CA TYR A 72 1.03 13.41 -14.09
C TYR A 72 0.64 14.55 -15.02
#